data_AF-A0A3S4I264-F1
#
_entry.id   AF-A0A3S4I264-F1
#
_cell.length_a   1.000
_cell.length_b   1.000
_cell.length_c   1.000
_cell.angle_alpha   90.00
_cell.angle_beta   90.00
_cell.angle_gamma   90.00
#
_symmetry.space_group_name_H-M   'P 1'
#
loop_
_entity.id
_entity.type
_entity.pdbx_description
1 polymer ?
#
loop_
_entity_poly.entity_id
_entity_poly.type
_entity_poly.pdbx_seq_one_letter_code
_entity_poly.pdbx_strand_id
1 'polypeptide(L)'
;MTLPEKITLAVFALLLVLWAGIPAMIFGPALAVNPTTAALIGLAILLASGVLSWDDILRQKGAWDTVVWFSALVMMATYLGKLGLINWLSQTVGAGIAHMGMSWVGGTLLLTLVYLYSHYFFASTTAHVTAMFAAFFAAGVALGRRRRCSG
;
A
#
# COMPACT_ATOMS: atom_id res chain seq x y z
N MET A 1 6.80 -20.25 -33.20
CA MET A 1 6.02 -19.20 -32.52
C MET A 1 4.78 -18.88 -33.32
N THR A 2 3.61 -19.18 -32.76
CA THR A 2 2.30 -18.82 -33.34
C THR A 2 2.06 -17.31 -33.26
N LEU A 3 1.14 -16.77 -34.06
CA LEU A 3 0.81 -15.34 -34.03
C LEU A 3 0.35 -14.87 -32.62
N PRO A 4 -0.52 -15.61 -31.91
CA PRO A 4 -0.91 -15.27 -30.53
C PRO A 4 0.27 -15.21 -29.56
N GLU A 5 1.20 -16.18 -29.63
CA GLU A 5 2.41 -16.19 -28.79
C GLU A 5 3.28 -14.95 -29.01
N LYS A 6 3.44 -14.51 -30.27
CA LYS A 6 4.21 -13.29 -30.59
C LYS A 6 3.55 -12.05 -30.01
N ILE A 7 2.23 -11.94 -30.08
CA ILE A 7 1.48 -10.80 -29.55
C ILE A 7 1.60 -10.76 -28.03
N THR A 8 1.39 -11.90 -27.35
CA THR A 8 1.53 -11.98 -25.89
C THR A 8 2.95 -11.63 -25.44
N LEU A 9 3.98 -12.09 -26.15
CA LEU A 9 5.37 -11.75 -25.86
C LEU A 9 5.65 -10.26 -26.05
N ALA A 10 5.10 -9.65 -27.10
CA ALA A 10 5.22 -8.21 -27.33
C ALA A 10 4.52 -7.38 -26.24
N VAL A 11 3.31 -7.78 -25.82
CA VAL A 11 2.59 -7.14 -24.71
C VAL A 11 3.37 -7.27 -23.40
N PHE A 12 3.94 -8.45 -23.13
CA PHE A 12 4.77 -8.66 -21.95
C PHE A 12 6.00 -7.74 -21.93
N ALA A 13 6.73 -7.64 -23.04
CA ALA A 13 7.85 -6.71 -23.16
C ALA A 13 7.42 -5.25 -22.98
N LEU A 14 6.30 -4.85 -23.58
CA LEU A 14 5.72 -3.53 -23.42
C LEU A 14 5.39 -3.21 -21.96
N LEU A 15 4.76 -4.16 -21.24
CA LEU A 15 4.44 -4.01 -19.83
C LEU A 15 5.70 -3.83 -18.97
N LEU A 16 6.79 -4.55 -19.26
CA LEU A 16 8.06 -4.37 -18.56
C LEU A 16 8.67 -2.99 -18.83
N VAL A 17 8.61 -2.49 -20.06
CA VAL A 17 9.12 -1.15 -20.43
C VAL A 17 8.34 -0.05 -19.71
N LEU A 18 7.01 -0.16 -19.71
CA LEU A 18 6.12 0.78 -19.01
C LEU A 18 6.34 0.72 -17.50
N TRP A 19 6.43 -0.47 -16.92
CA TRP A 19 6.58 -0.68 -15.48
C TRP A 19 7.95 -0.25 -14.96
N ALA A 20 9.02 -0.48 -15.73
CA ALA A 20 10.37 -0.02 -15.40
C ALA A 20 10.53 1.50 -15.53
N GLY A 21 9.49 2.23 -15.98
CA GLY A 21 9.52 3.68 -16.10
C GLY A 21 10.45 4.18 -17.21
N ILE A 22 10.82 3.31 -18.17
CA ILE A 22 11.70 3.67 -19.28
C ILE A 22 11.18 4.89 -20.07
N PRO A 23 9.87 5.05 -20.34
CA PRO A 23 9.37 6.27 -20.98
C PRO A 23 9.67 7.54 -20.16
N ALA A 24 9.55 7.47 -18.83
CA ALA A 24 9.87 8.59 -17.97
C ALA A 24 11.38 8.90 -17.92
N MET A 25 12.23 7.87 -18.04
CA MET A 25 13.69 8.03 -18.07
C MET A 25 14.17 8.70 -19.36
N ILE A 26 13.54 8.41 -20.50
CA ILE A 26 13.97 8.92 -21.81
C ILE A 26 13.33 10.28 -22.12
N PHE A 27 12.05 10.45 -21.80
CA PHE A 27 11.26 11.61 -22.21
C PHE A 27 10.84 12.53 -21.05
N GLY A 28 11.26 12.21 -19.83
CA GLY A 28 11.01 12.99 -18.64
C GLY A 28 9.75 12.60 -17.86
N PRO A 29 9.52 13.21 -16.69
CA PRO A 29 8.48 12.78 -15.73
C PRO A 29 7.05 12.84 -16.26
N ALA A 30 6.78 13.67 -17.28
CA ALA A 30 5.47 13.81 -17.90
C ALA A 30 4.96 12.52 -18.57
N LEU A 31 5.87 11.60 -18.92
CA LEU A 31 5.55 10.30 -19.52
C LEU A 31 5.63 9.14 -18.51
N ALA A 32 5.59 9.44 -17.21
CA ALA A 32 5.45 8.42 -16.18
C ALA A 32 4.08 7.74 -16.29
N VAL A 33 4.10 6.41 -16.44
CA VAL A 33 2.89 5.59 -16.48
C VAL A 33 2.78 4.84 -15.16
N ASN A 34 1.66 4.98 -14.46
CA ASN A 34 1.45 4.21 -13.25
C ASN A 34 1.27 2.70 -13.58
N PRO A 35 1.63 1.79 -12.67
CA PRO A 35 1.52 0.35 -12.92
C PRO A 35 0.10 -0.10 -13.29
N THR A 36 -0.93 0.54 -12.72
CA THR A 36 -2.34 0.23 -13.00
C THR A 36 -2.71 0.55 -14.45
N THR A 37 -2.35 1.73 -14.96
CA THR A 37 -2.59 2.09 -16.36
C THR A 37 -1.77 1.21 -17.30
N ALA A 38 -0.52 0.88 -16.96
CA ALA A 38 0.27 -0.07 -17.75
C ALA A 38 -0.45 -1.42 -17.90
N ALA A 39 -0.93 -2.00 -16.80
CA ALA A 39 -1.68 -3.25 -16.82
C ALA A 39 -2.96 -3.16 -17.67
N LEU A 40 -3.70 -2.05 -17.59
CA LEU A 40 -4.90 -1.81 -18.41
C LEU A 40 -4.58 -1.66 -19.91
N ILE A 41 -3.46 -1.01 -20.26
CA ILE A 41 -2.98 -0.92 -21.64
C ILE A 41 -2.69 -2.32 -22.19
N GLY A 42 -1.96 -3.16 -21.43
CA GLY A 42 -1.68 -4.54 -21.83
C GLY A 42 -2.95 -5.36 -22.03
N LEU A 43 -3.91 -5.26 -21.10
CA LEU A 43 -5.21 -5.93 -21.21
C LEU A 43 -6.00 -5.47 -22.44
N ALA A 44 -6.03 -4.16 -22.69
CA ALA A 44 -6.73 -3.58 -23.85
C ALA A 44 -6.13 -4.09 -25.17
N ILE A 45 -4.80 -4.19 -25.28
CA ILE A 45 -4.15 -4.73 -26.47
C ILE A 45 -4.50 -6.20 -26.68
N LEU A 46 -4.46 -7.03 -25.62
CA LEU A 46 -4.77 -8.47 -25.70
C LEU A 46 -6.23 -8.73 -26.12
N LEU A 47 -7.16 -7.91 -25.63
CA LEU A 47 -8.57 -7.94 -26.04
C LEU A 47 -8.74 -7.48 -27.49
N ALA A 48 -8.13 -6.35 -27.87
CA ALA A 48 -8.23 -5.80 -29.21
C ALA A 48 -7.60 -6.71 -30.28
N SER A 49 -6.54 -7.45 -29.92
CA SER A 49 -5.89 -8.41 -30.81
C SER A 49 -6.62 -9.76 -30.92
N GLY A 50 -7.69 -9.98 -30.13
CA GLY A 50 -8.44 -11.25 -30.08
C GLY A 50 -7.65 -12.43 -29.51
N VAL A 51 -6.51 -12.17 -28.86
CA VAL A 51 -5.69 -13.20 -28.20
C VAL A 51 -6.34 -13.64 -26.90
N LEU A 52 -7.05 -12.71 -26.25
CA LEU A 52 -7.87 -12.95 -25.08
C LEU A 52 -9.31 -12.57 -25.41
N SER A 53 -10.28 -13.44 -25.11
CA SER A 53 -11.70 -13.09 -25.21
C SER A 53 -12.20 -12.48 -23.90
N TRP A 54 -13.33 -11.76 -23.97
CA TRP A 54 -14.00 -11.26 -22.77
C TRP A 54 -14.44 -12.40 -21.84
N ASP A 55 -14.89 -13.52 -22.40
CA ASP A 55 -15.29 -14.70 -21.63
C ASP A 55 -14.11 -15.33 -20.88
N ASP A 56 -12.90 -15.30 -21.44
CA ASP A 56 -11.69 -15.80 -20.77
C ASP A 56 -11.38 -14.98 -19.51
N ILE A 57 -11.56 -13.66 -19.56
CA ILE A 57 -11.38 -12.77 -18.40
C ILE A 57 -12.43 -13.07 -17.32
N LEU A 58 -13.70 -13.21 -17.71
CA LEU A 58 -14.78 -13.50 -16.76
C LEU A 58 -14.62 -14.87 -16.10
N ARG A 59 -14.08 -15.84 -16.81
CA ARG A 59 -13.86 -17.20 -16.30
C ARG A 59 -12.63 -17.32 -15.38
N GLN A 60 -11.77 -16.29 -15.32
CA GLN A 60 -10.56 -16.34 -14.52
C GLN A 60 -10.82 -16.10 -13.02
N LYS A 61 -11.35 -17.11 -12.33
CA LYS A 61 -11.80 -17.03 -10.93
C LYS A 61 -10.72 -16.56 -9.95
N GLY A 62 -9.46 -16.96 -10.13
CA GLY A 62 -8.39 -16.58 -9.20
C GLY A 62 -8.10 -15.07 -9.15
N ALA A 63 -8.24 -14.39 -10.29
CA ALA A 63 -8.08 -12.94 -10.36
C ALA A 63 -9.23 -12.24 -9.62
N TRP A 64 -10.47 -12.68 -9.87
CA TRP A 64 -11.66 -12.12 -9.21
C TRP A 64 -11.69 -12.38 -7.71
N ASP A 65 -11.32 -13.58 -7.27
CA ASP A 65 -11.23 -13.94 -5.86
C ASP A 65 -10.31 -12.96 -5.11
N THR A 66 -9.08 -12.78 -5.62
CA THR A 66 -8.09 -11.85 -5.05
C THR A 66 -8.64 -10.43 -4.95
N VAL A 67 -9.28 -9.93 -6.01
CA VAL A 67 -9.86 -8.58 -5.99
C VAL A 67 -10.96 -8.46 -4.93
N VAL A 68 -11.86 -9.43 -4.84
CA VAL A 68 -13.02 -9.38 -3.94
C VAL A 68 -12.57 -9.43 -2.48
N TRP A 69 -11.82 -10.45 -2.05
CA TRP A 69 -11.47 -10.57 -0.63
C TRP A 69 -10.45 -9.49 -0.21
N PHE A 70 -9.50 -9.13 -1.07
CA PHE A 70 -8.54 -8.06 -0.76
C PHE A 70 -9.23 -6.70 -0.63
N SER A 71 -10.21 -6.40 -1.51
CA SER A 71 -10.97 -5.15 -1.43
C SER A 71 -11.75 -5.03 -0.12
N ALA A 72 -12.36 -6.12 0.36
CA ALA A 72 -13.07 -6.14 1.63
C ALA A 72 -12.13 -5.86 2.82
N LEU A 73 -10.93 -6.45 2.83
CA LEU A 73 -9.94 -6.19 3.88
C LEU A 73 -9.39 -4.76 3.84
N VAL A 74 -9.09 -4.23 2.66
CA VAL A 74 -8.64 -2.83 2.49
C VAL A 74 -9.72 -1.85 2.96
N MET A 75 -10.99 -2.13 2.64
CA MET A 75 -12.13 -1.33 3.12
C MET A 75 -12.21 -1.34 4.65
N MET A 76 -12.15 -2.52 5.28
CA MET A 76 -12.18 -2.66 6.73
C MET A 76 -11.05 -1.88 7.40
N ALA A 77 -9.81 -2.06 6.92
CA ALA A 77 -8.65 -1.31 7.42
C ALA A 77 -8.82 0.21 7.29
N THR A 78 -9.39 0.68 6.18
CA THR A 78 -9.68 2.10 5.96
C THR A 78 -10.70 2.63 6.97
N TYR A 79 -11.75 1.85 7.27
CA TYR A 79 -12.75 2.24 8.28
C TYR A 79 -12.18 2.26 9.70
N LEU A 80 -11.27 1.35 10.07
CA LEU A 80 -10.58 1.44 11.36
C LEU A 80 -9.85 2.78 11.54
N GLY A 81 -9.21 3.27 10.46
CA GLY A 81 -8.63 4.62 10.43
C GLY A 81 -9.67 5.72 10.59
N LYS A 82 -10.74 5.69 9.79
CA LYS A 82 -11.80 6.73 9.78
C LYS A 82 -12.61 6.80 11.09
N LEU A 83 -12.86 5.67 11.74
CA LEU A 83 -13.62 5.59 12.99
C LEU A 83 -12.82 6.07 14.22
N GLY A 84 -11.55 6.46 14.04
CA GLY A 84 -10.74 7.03 15.10
C GLY A 84 -10.11 6.00 16.04
N LEU A 85 -10.31 4.70 15.81
CA LEU A 85 -9.71 3.62 16.60
C LEU A 85 -8.18 3.74 16.64
N ILE A 86 -7.58 4.08 15.49
CA ILE A 86 -6.14 4.25 15.36
C ILE A 86 -5.63 5.45 16.16
N ASN A 87 -6.36 6.56 16.12
CA ASN A 87 -6.01 7.75 16.90
C ASN A 87 -6.13 7.45 18.40
N TRP A 88 -7.23 6.84 18.82
CA TRP A 88 -7.44 6.38 20.20
C TRP A 88 -6.33 5.43 20.67
N LEU A 89 -5.94 4.45 19.85
CA LEU A 89 -4.88 3.49 20.15
C LEU A 89 -3.54 4.21 20.36
N SER A 90 -3.16 5.10 19.43
CA SER A 90 -1.89 5.82 19.51
C SER A 90 -1.78 6.70 20.77
N GLN A 91 -2.88 7.36 21.16
CA GLN A 91 -2.92 8.19 22.35
C GLN A 91 -2.89 7.34 23.63
N THR A 92 -3.63 6.24 23.66
CA THR A 92 -3.67 5.30 24.80
C THR A 92 -2.30 4.67 25.05
N VAL A 93 -1.65 4.19 23.99
CA VAL A 93 -0.29 3.64 24.06
C VAL A 93 0.71 4.72 24.46
N GLY A 94 0.64 5.91 23.85
CA GLY A 94 1.52 7.04 24.21
C GLY A 94 1.37 7.47 25.66
N ALA A 95 0.14 7.53 26.18
CA ALA A 95 -0.12 7.83 27.58
C ALA A 95 0.42 6.73 28.51
N GLY A 96 0.17 5.45 28.19
CA GLY A 96 0.70 4.32 28.95
C GLY A 96 2.21 4.34 29.05
N ILE A 97 2.92 4.60 27.94
CA ILE A 97 4.37 4.74 27.91
C ILE A 97 4.83 5.92 28.78
N ALA A 98 4.11 7.05 28.76
CA ALA A 98 4.45 8.21 29.57
C ALA A 98 4.37 7.92 31.08
N HIS A 99 3.44 7.06 31.51
CA HIS A 99 3.30 6.65 32.91
C HIS A 99 4.41 5.69 33.38
N MET A 100 5.13 5.03 32.47
CA MET A 100 6.21 4.10 32.81
C MET A 100 7.54 4.81 33.15
N GLY A 101 7.61 6.14 33.07
CA GLY A 101 8.82 6.92 33.39
C GLY A 101 10.01 6.64 32.45
N MET A 102 9.77 6.03 31.30
CA MET A 102 10.80 5.57 30.37
C MET A 102 11.58 6.74 29.74
N SER A 103 12.83 6.50 29.34
CA SER A 103 13.59 7.49 28.55
C SER A 103 12.87 7.75 27.23
N TRP A 104 13.04 8.95 26.66
CA TRP A 104 12.49 9.31 25.35
C TRP A 104 12.76 8.22 24.31
N VAL A 105 14.02 7.78 24.21
CA VAL A 105 14.47 6.73 23.28
C VAL A 105 13.72 5.42 23.54
N GLY A 106 13.58 4.99 24.79
CA GLY A 106 12.84 3.77 25.13
C GLY A 106 11.35 3.88 24.78
N GLY A 107 10.74 5.04 25.04
CA GLY A 107 9.34 5.30 24.71
C GLY A 107 9.08 5.32 23.20
N THR A 108 9.94 5.95 22.42
CA THR A 108 9.82 5.95 20.95
C THR A 108 10.09 4.55 20.37
N LEU A 109 11.04 3.81 20.93
CA LEU A 109 11.31 2.42 20.52
C LEU A 109 10.10 1.54 20.76
N LEU A 110 9.50 1.60 21.95
CA LEU A 110 8.31 0.83 22.30
C LEU A 110 7.11 1.22 21.43
N LEU A 111 6.90 2.51 21.18
CA LEU A 111 5.85 2.99 20.27
C LEU A 111 6.06 2.46 18.84
N THR A 112 7.31 2.38 18.38
CA THR A 112 7.67 1.83 17.07
C THR A 112 7.44 0.32 17.02
N LEU A 113 7.74 -0.41 18.10
CA LEU A 113 7.42 -1.84 18.19
C LEU A 113 5.91 -2.06 18.11
N VAL A 114 5.10 -1.27 18.83
CA VAL A 114 3.64 -1.36 18.74
C VAL A 114 3.15 -1.06 17.32
N TYR A 115 3.71 -0.06 16.65
CA TYR A 115 3.42 0.23 15.25
C TYR A 115 3.77 -0.98 14.34
N LEU A 116 4.95 -1.58 14.54
CA LEU A 116 5.40 -2.72 13.75
C LEU A 116 4.53 -3.96 13.96
N TYR A 117 4.14 -4.26 15.20
CA TYR A 117 3.23 -5.36 15.51
C TYR A 117 1.78 -5.08 15.07
N SER A 118 1.38 -3.81 15.01
CA SER A 118 0.05 -3.44 14.48
C SER A 118 -0.09 -3.81 13.00
N HIS A 119 1.02 -3.95 12.25
CA HIS A 119 1.00 -4.34 10.85
C HIS A 119 0.30 -5.70 10.61
N TYR A 120 0.36 -6.64 11.56
CA TYR A 120 -0.31 -7.94 11.45
C TYR A 120 -1.85 -7.84 11.35
N PHE A 121 -2.42 -6.71 11.77
CA PHE A 121 -3.87 -6.44 11.64
C PHE A 121 -4.24 -5.82 10.29
N PHE A 122 -3.27 -5.51 9.42
CA PHE A 122 -3.50 -4.88 8.13
C PHE A 122 -3.15 -5.82 6.98
N ALA A 123 -4.00 -5.86 5.97
CA ALA A 123 -3.79 -6.68 4.77
C ALA A 123 -2.68 -6.16 3.83
N SER A 124 -2.23 -4.91 4.01
CA SER A 124 -1.23 -4.27 3.16
C SER A 124 -0.42 -3.24 3.92
N THR A 125 0.86 -3.09 3.55
CA THR A 125 1.76 -2.04 4.04
C THR A 125 1.23 -0.65 3.70
N THR A 126 0.69 -0.46 2.50
CA THR A 126 0.10 0.82 2.07
C THR A 126 -1.12 1.18 2.92
N ALA A 127 -2.00 0.22 3.20
CA ALA A 127 -3.17 0.43 4.05
C ALA A 127 -2.76 0.74 5.51
N HIS A 128 -1.73 0.06 6.00
CA HIS A 128 -1.19 0.28 7.34
C HIS A 128 -0.61 1.70 7.50
N VAL A 129 0.26 2.11 6.59
CA VAL A 129 0.92 3.43 6.62
C VAL A 129 -0.12 4.55 6.49
N THR A 130 -1.06 4.43 5.55
CA THR A 130 -2.09 5.46 5.34
C THR A 130 -3.03 5.62 6.53
N ALA A 131 -3.30 4.56 7.28
CA ALA A 131 -4.17 4.62 8.46
C ALA A 131 -3.44 5.08 9.73
N MET A 132 -2.22 4.56 9.99
CA MET A 132 -1.57 4.66 11.30
C MET A 132 -0.41 5.64 11.42
N PHE A 133 0.28 5.94 10.32
CA PHE A 133 1.53 6.69 10.36
C PHE A 133 1.37 8.06 11.02
N ALA A 134 0.37 8.85 10.60
CA ALA A 134 0.16 10.20 11.13
C ALA A 134 -0.11 10.22 12.64
N ALA A 135 -0.95 9.30 13.13
CA ALA A 135 -1.33 9.22 14.54
C ALA A 135 -0.16 8.79 15.44
N PHE A 136 0.56 7.74 15.04
CA PHE A 136 1.73 7.24 15.79
C PHE A 136 2.90 8.22 15.75
N PHE A 137 3.11 8.89 14.61
CA PHE A 137 4.11 9.94 14.50
C PHE A 137 3.82 11.11 15.45
N ALA A 138 2.57 11.58 15.51
CA ALA A 138 2.16 12.64 16.43
C ALA A 138 2.34 12.24 17.90
N ALA A 139 1.97 11.00 18.26
CA ALA A 139 2.19 10.46 19.61
C ALA A 139 3.69 10.38 19.97
N GLY A 140 4.53 9.99 19.01
CA GLY A 140 5.98 10.03 19.13
C GLY A 140 6.47 11.45 19.43
N VAL A 141 6.13 12.44 18.60
CA VAL A 141 6.56 13.84 18.83
C VAL A 141 6.12 14.35 20.22
N ALA A 142 4.91 13.99 20.66
CA ALA A 142 4.40 14.39 21.98
C ALA A 142 5.21 13.80 23.15
N LEU A 143 5.62 12.54 23.05
CA LEU A 143 6.51 11.89 24.03
C LEU A 143 7.88 12.60 24.12
N GLY A 144 8.38 13.12 23.00
CA GLY A 144 9.72 13.72 22.94
C GLY A 144 9.77 15.15 23.44
N ARG A 145 8.70 15.90 23.19
CA ARG A 145 8.59 17.29 23.67
C ARG A 145 8.48 17.37 25.20
N ARG A 146 7.87 16.38 25.87
CA ARG A 146 7.63 16.42 27.33
C ARG A 146 8.89 16.48 28.19
N ARG A 147 10.02 15.89 27.77
CA ARG A 147 11.29 16.01 28.53
C ARG A 147 12.08 17.29 28.24
N ARG A 148 11.80 18.00 27.14
CA ARG A 148 12.51 19.25 26.79
C ARG A 148 12.02 20.47 27.60
N CYS A 149 10.87 20.34 28.27
CA CYS A 149 10.30 21.37 29.15
C CYS A 149 10.39 21.01 30.65
N SER A 150 10.96 19.85 31.02
CA SER A 150 11.13 19.43 32.42
C SER A 150 12.59 19.38 32.87
N GLY A 151 13.50 19.95 32.08
CA GLY A 151 14.92 20.09 32.38
C GLY A 151 15.33 21.55 32.40
#